data_AF-A0A7C6TSL2-F1
#
_entry.id   AF-A0A7C6TSL2-F1
#
_cell.length_a   1.000
_cell.length_b   1.000
_cell.length_c   1.000
_cell.angle_alpha   90.00
_cell.angle_beta   90.00
_cell.angle_gamma   90.00
#
_symmetry.space_group_name_H-M   'P 1'
#
loop_
_entity.id
_entity.type
_entity.pdbx_description
1 polymer ?
#
loop_
_entity_poly.entity_id
_entity_poly.type
_entity_poly.pdbx_seq_one_letter_code
_entity_poly.pdbx_strand_id
1 'polypeptide(L)'
;MERQRTKDEILTRLRRVEGQIRGIQRMIEEERECEAIVTQLMAARAALDKAGLYIMSHHIEDCLLNPSDRQDRRQLERVISFFMKFASVPPEGSSESTGEPVDEPVLD
;
A
#
# COMPACT_ATOMS: atom_id res chain seq x y z
N MET A 1 -25.01 -13.60 6.06
CA MET A 1 -24.34 -13.25 7.34
C MET A 1 -22.85 -12.99 7.14
N GLU A 2 -22.17 -13.79 6.31
CA GLU A 2 -20.73 -13.64 5.98
C GLU A 2 -20.37 -12.26 5.39
N ARG A 3 -21.13 -11.78 4.40
CA ARG A 3 -20.96 -10.43 3.81
C ARG A 3 -21.02 -9.27 4.83
N GLN A 4 -21.83 -9.42 5.87
CA GLN A 4 -21.95 -8.40 6.92
C GLN A 4 -20.73 -8.43 7.85
N ARG A 5 -20.20 -9.61 8.18
CA ARG A 5 -18.96 -9.76 8.95
C ARG A 5 -17.77 -9.15 8.21
N THR A 6 -17.62 -9.40 6.91
CA THR A 6 -16.56 -8.77 6.11
C THR A 6 -16.65 -7.25 6.13
N LYS A 7 -17.86 -6.69 5.99
CA LYS A 7 -18.08 -5.24 6.05
C LYS A 7 -17.63 -4.67 7.41
N ASP A 8 -18.04 -5.29 8.51
CA ASP A 8 -17.69 -4.82 9.85
C ASP A 8 -16.19 -4.91 10.12
N GLU A 9 -15.54 -5.95 9.58
CA GLU A 9 -14.10 -6.15 9.62
C GLU A 9 -13.32 -5.10 8.83
N ILE A 10 -13.78 -4.74 7.62
CA ILE A 10 -13.21 -3.67 6.81
C ILE A 10 -13.33 -2.34 7.55
N LEU A 11 -14.52 -2.01 8.05
CA LEU A 11 -14.78 -0.77 8.79
C LEU A 11 -13.91 -0.68 10.04
N THR A 12 -13.71 -1.78 10.76
CA THR A 12 -12.84 -1.81 11.95
C THR A 12 -11.39 -1.50 11.60
N ARG A 13 -10.86 -2.03 10.49
CA ARG A 13 -9.50 -1.74 10.02
C ARG A 13 -9.36 -0.27 9.61
N LEU A 14 -10.32 0.27 8.87
CA LEU A 14 -10.30 1.66 8.44
C LEU A 14 -10.40 2.65 9.62
N ARG A 15 -11.24 2.38 10.63
CA ARG A 15 -11.32 3.18 11.86
C ARG A 15 -9.99 3.21 12.63
N ARG A 16 -9.22 2.12 12.58
CA ARG A 16 -7.88 2.07 13.19
C ARG A 16 -6.90 2.99 12.45
N VAL A 17 -6.90 2.95 11.11
CA VAL A 17 -6.08 3.85 10.28
C VAL A 17 -6.46 5.30 10.55
N GLU A 18 -7.75 5.63 10.60
CA GLU A 18 -8.25 6.96 10.94
C GLU A 18 -7.74 7.45 12.31
N GLY A 19 -7.71 6.56 13.31
CA GLY A 19 -7.12 6.84 14.62
C GLY A 19 -5.62 7.16 14.55
N GLN A 20 -4.86 6.45 13.71
CA GLN A 20 -3.44 6.73 13.48
C GLN A 20 -3.23 8.09 12.80
N ILE A 21 -4.04 8.43 11.79
CA ILE A 21 -3.96 9.75 11.13
C ILE A 21 -4.23 10.88 12.11
N ARG A 22 -5.27 10.76 12.95
CA ARG A 22 -5.51 11.72 14.04
C ARG A 22 -4.34 11.81 15.03
N GLY A 23 -3.70 10.68 15.33
CA GLY A 23 -2.51 10.65 16.18
C GLY A 23 -1.35 11.43 15.57
N ILE A 24 -1.09 11.24 14.28
CA ILE A 24 -0.05 11.95 13.53
C ILE A 24 -0.32 13.45 13.51
N GLN A 25 -1.56 13.87 13.28
CA GLN A 25 -1.96 15.29 13.34
C GLN A 25 -1.61 15.93 14.69
N ARG A 26 -1.99 15.28 15.81
CA ARG A 26 -1.63 15.74 17.15
C ARG A 26 -0.12 15.81 17.36
N MET A 27 0.62 14.81 16.87
CA MET A 27 2.09 14.84 16.98
C MET A 27 2.72 16.03 16.26
N ILE A 28 2.15 16.47 15.15
CA ILE A 28 2.58 17.67 14.42
C ILE A 28 2.23 18.93 15.22
N GLU A 29 1.01 19.02 15.76
CA GLU A 29 0.57 20.14 16.60
C GLU A 29 1.39 20.26 17.89
N GLU A 30 1.86 19.14 18.43
CA GLU A 30 2.75 19.04 19.59
C GLU A 30 4.23 19.23 19.26
N GLU A 31 4.58 19.55 18.00
CA GLU A 31 5.96 19.75 17.52
C GLU A 31 6.91 18.57 17.86
N ARG A 32 6.40 17.35 17.75
CA ARG A 32 7.18 16.12 18.00
C ARG A 32 8.30 15.94 16.96
N GLU A 33 9.33 15.22 17.35
CA GLU A 33 10.45 14.83 16.47
C GLU A 33 9.98 14.21 15.14
N CYS A 34 10.56 14.69 14.04
CA CYS A 34 10.24 14.25 12.67
C CYS A 34 10.36 12.73 12.50
N GLU A 35 11.38 12.10 13.08
CA GLU A 35 11.59 10.66 13.00
C GLU A 35 10.41 9.87 13.62
N ALA A 36 9.88 10.34 14.75
CA ALA A 36 8.72 9.73 15.40
C ALA A 36 7.45 9.89 14.55
N ILE A 37 7.26 11.06 13.93
CA ILE A 37 6.14 11.33 13.02
C ILE A 37 6.20 10.41 11.80
N VAL A 38 7.36 10.31 11.14
CA VAL A 38 7.58 9.45 9.97
C VAL A 38 7.34 7.99 10.32
N THR A 39 7.79 7.54 11.50
CA THR A 39 7.56 6.17 11.98
C THR A 39 6.06 5.86 12.09
N GLN A 40 5.28 6.78 12.67
CA GLN A 40 3.82 6.60 12.76
C GLN A 40 3.13 6.67 11.39
N LEU A 41 3.62 7.53 10.50
CA LEU A 41 3.12 7.61 9.12
C LEU A 41 3.33 6.28 8.37
N MET A 42 4.50 5.66 8.51
CA MET A 42 4.79 4.35 7.92
C MET A 42 3.91 3.25 8.53
N ALA A 43 3.66 3.30 9.85
CA ALA A 43 2.74 2.39 10.50
C ALA A 43 1.29 2.56 10.01
N ALA A 44 0.84 3.79 9.76
CA ALA A 44 -0.48 4.07 9.20
C ALA A 44 -0.60 3.57 7.76
N ARG A 45 0.43 3.78 6.94
CA ARG A 45 0.50 3.25 5.58
C ARG A 45 0.42 1.72 5.54
N ALA A 46 1.23 1.04 6.34
CA ALA A 46 1.20 -0.42 6.41
C ALA A 46 -0.16 -0.97 6.89
N ALA A 47 -0.83 -0.27 7.80
CA ALA A 47 -2.18 -0.64 8.24
C ALA A 47 -3.23 -0.44 7.13
N LEU A 48 -3.10 0.64 6.35
CA LEU A 48 -3.95 0.90 5.19
C LEU A 48 -3.75 -0.14 4.09
N ASP A 49 -2.49 -0.51 3.79
CA ASP A 49 -2.16 -1.54 2.80
C ASP A 49 -2.78 -2.89 3.18
N LYS A 50 -2.72 -3.28 4.46
CA LYS A 50 -3.39 -4.48 4.98
C LYS A 50 -4.90 -4.44 4.84
N ALA A 51 -5.52 -3.28 5.06
CA ALA A 51 -6.96 -3.11 4.86
C ALA A 51 -7.33 -3.26 3.38
N GLY A 52 -6.55 -2.64 2.49
CA GLY A 52 -6.70 -2.77 1.04
C GLY A 52 -6.60 -4.22 0.56
N LEU A 53 -5.56 -4.94 1.00
CA LEU A 53 -5.37 -6.35 0.66
C LEU A 53 -6.56 -7.21 1.12
N TYR A 54 -7.05 -6.99 2.34
CA TYR A 54 -8.20 -7.74 2.87
C TYR A 54 -9.48 -7.51 2.04
N ILE A 55 -9.78 -6.26 1.66
CA ILE A 55 -10.92 -5.94 0.78
C ILE A 55 -10.80 -6.66 -0.55
N MET A 56 -9.60 -6.67 -1.12
CA MET A 56 -9.34 -7.27 -2.42
C MET A 56 -9.42 -8.79 -2.40
N SER A 57 -8.82 -9.46 -1.42
CA SER A 57 -8.91 -10.91 -1.25
C SER A 57 -10.36 -11.36 -1.20
N HIS A 58 -11.21 -10.65 -0.45
CA HIS A 58 -12.63 -10.95 -0.39
C HIS A 58 -13.33 -10.77 -1.75
N HIS A 59 -12.96 -9.75 -2.52
CA HIS A 59 -13.53 -9.54 -3.84
C HIS A 59 -13.09 -10.60 -4.87
N ILE A 60 -11.84 -11.06 -4.79
CA ILE A 60 -11.34 -12.16 -5.63
C ILE A 60 -12.06 -13.47 -5.29
N GLU A 61 -12.20 -13.79 -3.99
CA GLU A 61 -12.96 -14.96 -3.53
C GLU A 61 -14.42 -14.91 -4.01
N ASP A 62 -15.10 -13.77 -3.84
CA ASP A 62 -16.48 -13.57 -4.32
C ASP A 62 -16.61 -13.82 -5.84
N CYS A 63 -15.61 -13.39 -6.63
CA CYS A 63 -15.57 -13.61 -8.09
C CYS A 63 -15.29 -15.07 -8.47
N LEU A 64 -14.42 -15.77 -7.72
CA LEU A 64 -14.04 -17.15 -8.01
C LEU A 64 -15.09 -18.17 -7.56
N LEU A 65 -15.84 -17.87 -6.49
CA LEU A 65 -16.85 -18.76 -5.91
C LEU A 65 -18.21 -18.68 -6.62
N ASN A 66 -18.45 -17.68 -7.47
CA ASN A 66 -19.66 -17.54 -8.27
C ASN A 66 -19.35 -17.42 -9.78
N PRO A 67 -18.75 -18.43 -10.43
CA PRO A 67 -18.34 -18.36 -11.83
C PRO A 67 -19.58 -18.38 -12.74
N SER A 68 -20.13 -17.20 -13.01
CA SER A 68 -21.27 -17.00 -13.90
C SER A 68 -20.85 -16.02 -14.99
N ASP A 69 -20.26 -16.58 -16.06
CA ASP A 69 -20.09 -15.95 -17.37
C ASP A 69 -18.85 -15.02 -17.57
N ARG A 70 -18.58 -14.63 -18.84
CA ARG A 70 -17.40 -13.82 -19.29
C ARG A 70 -17.17 -12.50 -18.54
N GLN A 71 -18.13 -12.05 -17.74
CA GLN A 71 -18.07 -10.87 -16.90
C GLN A 71 -17.07 -11.02 -15.73
N ASP A 72 -16.85 -12.24 -15.25
CA ASP A 72 -15.97 -12.53 -14.11
C ASP A 72 -14.49 -12.37 -14.46
N ARG A 73 -14.09 -12.71 -15.69
CA ARG A 73 -12.70 -12.54 -16.12
C ARG A 73 -12.28 -11.07 -16.18
N ARG A 74 -13.16 -10.18 -16.64
CA ARG A 74 -12.91 -8.72 -16.62
C ARG A 74 -12.94 -8.14 -15.20
N GLN A 75 -13.76 -8.68 -14.31
CA GLN A 75 -13.74 -8.30 -12.90
C GLN A 75 -12.42 -8.68 -12.24
N LEU A 76 -11.97 -9.91 -12.45
CA LEU A 76 -10.69 -10.40 -11.93
C LEU A 76 -9.50 -9.58 -12.48
N GLU A 77 -9.46 -9.31 -13.79
CA GLU A 77 -8.44 -8.45 -14.43
C GLU A 77 -8.40 -7.04 -13.82
N ARG A 78 -9.57 -6.46 -13.49
CA ARG A 78 -9.63 -5.15 -12.82
C ARG A 78 -9.05 -5.19 -11.42
N VAL A 79 -9.35 -6.22 -10.64
CA VAL A 79 -8.83 -6.36 -9.27
C VAL A 79 -7.31 -6.58 -9.29
N ILE A 80 -6.79 -7.39 -10.22
CA ILE A 80 -5.35 -7.60 -10.43
C ILE A 80 -4.65 -6.31 -10.90
N SER A 81 -5.24 -5.57 -11.85
CA SER A 81 -4.69 -4.28 -12.29
C SER A 81 -4.63 -3.26 -11.15
N PHE A 82 -5.65 -3.24 -10.30
CA PHE A 82 -5.68 -2.40 -9.11
C PHE A 82 -4.60 -2.81 -8.11
N PHE A 83 -4.35 -4.12 -7.93
CA PHE A 83 -3.23 -4.65 -7.14
C PHE A 83 -1.89 -4.14 -7.63
N MET A 84 -1.58 -4.27 -8.92
CA MET A 84 -0.29 -3.85 -9.47
C MET A 84 -0.06 -2.34 -9.37
N LYS A 85 -1.12 -1.53 -9.42
CA LYS A 85 -1.03 -0.08 -9.21
C LYS A 85 -0.76 0.28 -7.74
N PHE A 86 -1.42 -0.37 -6.80
CA PHE A 86 -1.25 -0.12 -5.37
C PHE A 86 0.03 -0.74 -4.79
N ALA A 87 0.40 -1.92 -5.25
CA ALA A 87 1.60 -2.65 -4.89
C ALA A 87 2.82 -2.15 -5.68
N SER A 88 2.91 -0.84 -5.97
CA SER A 88 4.10 -0.22 -6.56
C SER A 88 5.29 -0.40 -5.62
N VAL A 89 5.87 -1.61 -5.66
CA VAL A 89 7.28 -1.88 -5.47
C VAL A 89 7.98 -0.90 -6.41
N PRO A 90 8.92 -0.06 -5.92
CA PRO A 90 9.69 0.78 -6.82
C PRO A 90 10.24 -0.13 -7.93
N PRO A 91 10.21 0.28 -9.22
CA PRO A 91 10.77 -0.54 -10.28
C PRO A 91 12.20 -0.90 -9.87
N GLU A 92 12.49 -2.20 -9.81
CA GLU A 92 13.85 -2.68 -9.61
C GLU A 92 14.77 -1.99 -10.63
N GLY A 93 15.81 -1.33 -10.13
CA GLY A 93 17.00 -0.95 -10.89
C GLY A 93 16.76 -0.14 -12.15
N SER A 94 16.67 1.20 -12.01
CA SER A 94 17.38 2.03 -12.98
C SER A 94 18.87 1.80 -12.76
N SER A 95 19.49 1.08 -13.67
CA SER A 95 20.93 1.13 -13.91
C SER A 95 21.30 2.57 -14.28
N GLU A 96 21.52 3.43 -13.29
CA GLU A 96 22.29 4.66 -13.49
C GLU A 96 23.76 4.32 -13.28
N SER A 97 24.37 3.85 -14.37
CA SER A 97 25.82 3.96 -14.55
C SER A 97 26.16 5.43 -14.79
N THR A 98 26.20 6.24 -13.74
CA THR A 98 27.03 7.44 -13.78
C THR A 98 28.45 6.99 -13.56
N GLY A 99 29.15 6.68 -14.65
CA GLY A 99 30.60 6.63 -14.63
C GLY A 99 31.11 8.02 -14.29
N GLU A 100 31.61 8.20 -13.08
CA GLU A 100 32.48 9.33 -12.77
C GLU A 100 33.75 9.21 -13.63
N PRO A 101 34.25 10.30 -14.22
CA PRO A 101 35.57 10.30 -14.82
C PRO A 101 36.58 10.12 -13.69
N VAL A 102 37.36 9.04 -13.74
CA VAL A 102 38.57 8.91 -12.95
C VAL A 102 39.55 9.98 -13.42
N ASP A 103 39.81 10.97 -12.56
CA ASP A 103 40.98 11.83 -12.68
C ASP A 103 42.23 10.94 -12.71
N GLU A 104 42.88 10.88 -13.88
CA GLU A 104 44.21 10.31 -14.04
C GLU A 104 45.19 11.13 -13.19
N PRO A 105 46.02 10.52 -12.33
CA PRO A 105 47.05 11.26 -11.64
C PRO A 105 48.11 11.71 -12.66
N VAL A 106 48.31 13.03 -12.73
CA VAL A 106 49.47 13.65 -13.40
C VAL A 106 50.73 13.14 -12.69
N LEU A 107 51.49 12.31 -13.39
CA LEU A 107 52.89 12.01 -13.07
C LEU A 107 53.77 13.01 -13.82
N ASP A 108 54.62 13.70 -13.07
CA ASP A 108 55.79 14.44 -13.57
C ASP A 108 56.85 13.44 -14.10
#